data_AF-A0A412HR05-F1
#
_entry.id   AF-A0A412HR05-F1
#
_cell.length_a   1.000
_cell.length_b   1.000
_cell.length_c   1.000
_cell.angle_alpha   90.00
_cell.angle_beta   90.00
_cell.angle_gamma   90.00
#
_symmetry.space_group_name_H-M   'P 1'
#
loop_
_entity.id
_entity.type
_entity.pdbx_description
1 polymer ?
#
loop_
_entity_poly.entity_id
_entity_poly.type
_entity_poly.pdbx_seq_one_letter_code
_entity_poly.pdbx_strand_id
1 'polypeptide(L)'
;MIEMNAVAAGTELDAARDAGREGVSAGWCAWSAGDASLTFSLVVRPDVNMHAFHGLPFVAAMGMMDALVGTTSTPGLGLAGKVGIQWPSDIVCGAPAFETSLARVAVNGGAGAAGMFAAVTVDIERAALGELGVDMADEALIEALAAAVLVRVDTWAVAANTPQGAAGPLAPVLGEYFDMVPLLGRQVAAVSPNGLPLAVGVFAGLDIWGRATIKTDAGEQEFPPEAVRIRGL
;
A
#
# COMPACT_ATOMS: atom_id res chain seq x y z
N MET A 1 -3.65 -18.01 7.51
CA MET A 1 -3.10 -18.80 6.39
C MET A 1 -3.66 -18.19 5.13
N ILE A 2 -2.82 -17.89 4.15
CA ILE A 2 -3.27 -17.34 2.87
C ILE A 2 -3.76 -18.50 2.01
N GLU A 3 -4.93 -18.33 1.39
CA GLU A 3 -5.46 -19.28 0.43
C GLU A 3 -5.11 -18.79 -0.97
N MET A 4 -4.11 -19.43 -1.59
CA MET A 4 -3.56 -19.04 -2.88
C MET A 4 -4.37 -19.63 -4.04
N ASN A 5 -4.91 -18.77 -4.89
CA ASN A 5 -5.76 -19.14 -6.01
C ASN A 5 -5.20 -18.56 -7.32
N ALA A 6 -4.60 -19.40 -8.15
CA ALA A 6 -4.12 -18.98 -9.46
C ALA A 6 -5.29 -18.70 -10.40
N VAL A 7 -5.30 -17.53 -11.05
CA VAL A 7 -6.35 -17.07 -11.97
C VAL A 7 -5.77 -16.57 -13.28
N ALA A 8 -6.64 -16.27 -14.25
CA ALA A 8 -6.22 -15.64 -15.50
C ALA A 8 -5.74 -14.21 -15.25
N ALA A 9 -4.67 -13.80 -15.93
CA ALA A 9 -4.13 -12.45 -15.82
C ALA A 9 -5.20 -11.39 -16.13
N GLY A 10 -5.33 -10.39 -15.24
CA GLY A 10 -6.31 -9.31 -15.34
C GLY A 10 -7.68 -9.64 -14.74
N THR A 11 -7.85 -10.82 -14.11
CA THR A 11 -9.10 -11.22 -13.44
C THR A 11 -8.97 -11.27 -11.91
N GLU A 12 -7.80 -10.95 -11.36
CA GLU A 12 -7.48 -11.08 -9.93
C GLU A 12 -8.44 -10.26 -9.06
N LEU A 13 -8.66 -9.00 -9.43
CA LEU A 13 -9.57 -8.11 -8.71
C LEU A 13 -11.00 -8.65 -8.75
N ASP A 14 -11.50 -9.02 -9.93
CA ASP A 14 -12.88 -9.50 -10.08
C ASP A 14 -13.09 -10.80 -9.29
N ALA A 15 -12.15 -11.75 -9.37
CA ALA A 15 -12.19 -12.98 -8.59
C ALA A 15 -12.21 -12.71 -7.08
N ALA A 16 -11.35 -11.82 -6.58
CA ALA A 16 -11.34 -11.44 -5.16
C ALA A 16 -12.63 -10.73 -4.73
N ARG A 17 -13.21 -9.89 -5.59
CA ARG A 17 -14.48 -9.20 -5.29
C ARG A 17 -15.65 -10.16 -5.26
N ASP A 18 -15.71 -11.10 -6.19
CA ASP A 18 -16.76 -12.12 -6.23
C ASP A 18 -16.66 -13.05 -5.02
N ALA A 19 -15.46 -13.56 -4.72
CA ALA A 19 -15.21 -14.35 -3.51
C ALA A 19 -15.57 -13.56 -2.23
N GLY A 20 -15.16 -12.29 -2.15
CA GLY A 20 -15.50 -11.41 -1.03
C GLY A 20 -17.00 -11.19 -0.87
N ARG A 21 -17.75 -11.10 -1.98
CA ARG A 21 -19.23 -11.00 -1.98
C ARG A 21 -19.89 -12.29 -1.54
N GLU A 22 -19.36 -13.44 -1.94
CA GLU A 22 -19.82 -14.77 -1.54
C GLU A 22 -19.54 -15.08 -0.06
N GLY A 23 -18.69 -14.28 0.59
CA GLY A 23 -18.46 -14.35 2.03
C GLY A 23 -17.24 -15.14 2.44
N VAL A 24 -16.27 -15.34 1.55
CA VAL A 24 -14.98 -15.97 1.92
C VAL A 24 -14.28 -15.18 3.04
N SER A 25 -13.49 -15.88 3.84
CA SER A 25 -12.70 -15.29 4.92
C SER A 25 -11.59 -14.37 4.40
N ALA A 26 -11.08 -13.50 5.26
CA ALA A 26 -9.85 -12.77 4.97
C ALA A 26 -8.70 -13.76 4.74
N GLY A 27 -7.78 -13.40 3.84
CA GLY A 27 -6.67 -14.27 3.44
C GLY A 27 -6.89 -15.04 2.13
N TRP A 28 -8.08 -14.95 1.52
CA TRP A 28 -8.31 -15.46 0.18
C TRP A 28 -7.61 -14.58 -0.87
N CYS A 29 -6.71 -15.14 -1.67
CA CYS A 29 -5.84 -14.40 -2.57
C CYS A 29 -5.92 -14.96 -4.00
N ALA A 30 -6.48 -14.18 -4.93
CA ALA A 30 -6.36 -14.47 -6.35
C ALA A 30 -5.03 -13.91 -6.88
N TRP A 31 -4.29 -14.68 -7.66
CA TRP A 31 -3.00 -14.24 -8.20
C TRP A 31 -2.74 -14.73 -9.62
N SER A 32 -1.91 -13.99 -10.34
CA SER A 32 -1.41 -14.41 -11.64
C SER A 32 0.04 -13.96 -11.85
N ALA A 33 0.69 -14.65 -12.79
CA ALA A 33 2.04 -14.37 -13.23
C ALA A 33 1.99 -14.07 -14.73
N GLY A 34 2.21 -12.81 -15.11
CA GLY A 34 2.46 -12.40 -16.49
C GLY A 34 3.96 -12.25 -16.77
N ASP A 35 4.33 -12.01 -18.04
CA ASP A 35 5.73 -11.81 -18.42
C ASP A 35 6.33 -10.51 -17.83
N ALA A 36 5.52 -9.45 -17.74
CA ALA A 36 5.93 -8.14 -17.25
C ALA A 36 5.63 -7.92 -15.76
N SER A 37 4.55 -8.52 -15.25
CA SER A 37 4.07 -8.27 -13.89
C SER A 37 3.69 -9.53 -13.12
N LEU A 38 3.73 -9.38 -11.80
CA LEU A 38 3.12 -10.29 -10.83
C LEU A 38 1.96 -9.55 -10.19
N THR A 39 0.76 -10.09 -10.25
CA THR A 39 -0.43 -9.42 -9.73
C THR A 39 -1.13 -10.33 -8.73
N PHE A 40 -1.56 -9.76 -7.61
CA PHE A 40 -2.47 -10.44 -6.70
C PHE A 40 -3.57 -9.51 -6.20
N SER A 41 -4.69 -10.10 -5.80
CA SER A 41 -5.78 -9.42 -5.14
C SER A 41 -6.24 -10.22 -3.93
N LEU A 42 -6.04 -9.62 -2.75
CA LEU A 42 -6.26 -10.23 -1.45
C LEU A 42 -7.56 -9.73 -0.83
N VAL A 43 -8.42 -10.64 -0.40
CA VAL A 43 -9.60 -10.33 0.42
C VAL A 43 -9.16 -10.06 1.85
N VAL A 44 -9.47 -8.86 2.35
CA VAL A 44 -9.32 -8.47 3.76
C VAL A 44 -10.66 -8.08 4.37
N ARG A 45 -10.83 -8.32 5.67
CA ARG A 45 -12.03 -7.98 6.43
C ARG A 45 -11.65 -7.28 7.75
N PRO A 46 -11.09 -6.06 7.69
CA PRO A 46 -10.72 -5.34 8.90
C PRO A 46 -11.97 -5.07 9.73
N ASP A 47 -11.94 -5.48 11.00
CA ASP A 47 -12.97 -5.12 11.97
C ASP A 47 -12.77 -3.67 12.39
N VAL A 48 -13.22 -2.72 11.58
CA VAL A 48 -13.09 -1.29 11.84
C VAL A 48 -14.35 -0.55 11.46
N ASN A 49 -14.55 0.62 12.06
CA ASN A 49 -15.62 1.53 11.64
C ASN A 49 -15.45 1.95 10.17
N MET A 50 -16.56 2.21 9.48
CA MET A 50 -16.56 2.56 8.06
C MET A 50 -15.66 3.76 7.72
N HIS A 51 -15.54 4.75 8.61
CA HIS A 51 -14.66 5.89 8.38
C HIS A 51 -13.18 5.50 8.36
N ALA A 52 -12.77 4.39 8.98
CA ALA A 52 -11.38 3.97 9.00
C ALA A 52 -10.93 3.31 7.68
N PHE A 53 -11.86 2.86 6.83
CA PHE A 53 -11.56 2.14 5.58
C PHE A 53 -10.64 2.92 4.63
N HIS A 54 -10.65 4.26 4.67
CA HIS A 54 -9.75 5.05 3.83
C HIS A 54 -8.28 4.98 4.27
N GLY A 55 -7.98 4.40 5.44
CA GLY A 55 -6.61 4.07 5.85
C GLY A 55 -6.04 2.82 5.17
N LEU A 56 -6.89 1.97 4.57
CA LEU A 56 -6.45 0.68 4.02
C LEU A 56 -5.35 0.77 2.96
N PRO A 57 -5.36 1.72 1.99
CA PRO A 57 -4.25 1.84 1.03
C PRO A 57 -2.89 2.04 1.71
N PHE A 58 -2.84 2.88 2.75
CA PHE A 58 -1.62 3.18 3.51
C PHE A 58 -1.14 1.94 4.26
N VAL A 59 -2.05 1.27 4.96
CA VAL A 59 -1.76 0.10 5.78
C VAL A 59 -1.37 -1.10 4.93
N ALA A 60 -1.99 -1.26 3.75
CA ALA A 60 -1.60 -2.26 2.77
C ALA A 60 -0.17 -2.00 2.24
N ALA A 61 0.17 -0.75 1.94
CA ALA A 61 1.52 -0.38 1.53
C ALA A 61 2.55 -0.61 2.65
N MET A 62 2.18 -0.35 3.91
CA MET A 62 3.03 -0.71 5.06
C MET A 62 3.25 -2.22 5.17
N GLY A 63 2.21 -3.02 4.92
CA GLY A 63 2.34 -4.49 4.92
C GLY A 63 3.24 -5.00 3.80
N MET A 64 3.20 -4.35 2.63
CA MET A 64 4.18 -4.59 1.57
C MET A 64 5.60 -4.25 2.04
N MET A 65 5.80 -3.10 2.68
CA MET A 65 7.10 -2.69 3.23
C MET A 65 7.60 -3.68 4.29
N ASP A 66 6.73 -4.25 5.12
CA ASP A 66 7.12 -5.24 6.12
C ASP A 66 7.73 -6.50 5.50
N ALA A 67 7.15 -6.99 4.41
CA ALA A 67 7.72 -8.12 3.68
C ALA A 67 9.04 -7.74 2.99
N LEU A 68 9.09 -6.57 2.33
CA LEU A 68 10.24 -6.16 1.54
C LEU A 68 11.47 -5.81 2.41
N VAL A 69 11.25 -5.05 3.48
CA VAL A 69 12.30 -4.52 4.37
C VAL A 69 12.52 -5.42 5.59
N GLY A 70 11.44 -5.99 6.13
CA GLY A 70 11.45 -6.73 7.39
C GLY A 70 10.92 -5.89 8.55
N THR A 71 10.54 -6.58 9.61
CA THR A 71 10.15 -5.99 10.89
C THR A 71 11.17 -6.35 11.96
N THR A 72 10.97 -5.86 13.18
CA THR A 72 11.78 -6.26 14.34
C THR A 72 11.66 -7.76 14.66
N SER A 73 10.54 -8.40 14.28
CA SER A 73 10.23 -9.80 14.59
C SER A 73 10.45 -10.75 13.42
N THR A 74 10.39 -10.26 12.19
CA THR A 74 10.42 -11.09 10.98
C THR A 74 11.39 -10.50 9.96
N PRO A 75 12.42 -11.24 9.53
CA PRO A 75 13.29 -10.82 8.44
C PRO A 75 12.49 -10.57 7.16
N GLY A 76 12.79 -9.49 6.44
CA GLY A 76 12.22 -9.23 5.12
C GLY A 76 13.09 -9.76 3.98
N LEU A 77 12.77 -9.36 2.76
CA LEU A 77 13.46 -9.74 1.52
C LEU A 77 14.79 -8.99 1.30
N GLY A 78 15.36 -8.36 2.33
CA GLY A 78 16.65 -7.68 2.25
C GLY A 78 16.65 -6.38 1.44
N LEU A 79 15.50 -5.71 1.35
CA LEU A 79 15.33 -4.47 0.59
C LEU A 79 15.35 -3.19 1.44
N ALA A 80 15.80 -3.29 2.70
CA ALA A 80 16.01 -2.14 3.57
C ALA A 80 16.83 -1.04 2.88
N GLY A 81 16.31 0.18 2.87
CA GLY A 81 16.94 1.35 2.23
C GLY A 81 16.92 1.36 0.69
N LYS A 82 16.38 0.31 0.04
CA LYS A 82 16.27 0.21 -1.43
C LYS A 82 14.87 0.54 -1.96
N VAL A 83 13.85 0.37 -1.12
CA VAL A 83 12.44 0.59 -1.44
C VAL A 83 11.79 1.57 -0.46
N GLY A 84 10.67 2.15 -0.84
CA GLY A 84 9.86 3.01 0.01
C GLY A 84 8.46 3.24 -0.55
N ILE A 85 7.59 3.84 0.26
CA ILE A 85 6.22 4.19 -0.12
C ILE A 85 6.24 5.53 -0.84
N GLN A 86 5.90 5.52 -2.12
CA GLN A 86 5.43 6.72 -2.80
C GLN A 86 4.00 6.99 -2.34
N TRP A 87 3.85 8.04 -1.54
CA TRP A 87 2.55 8.43 -1.01
C TRP A 87 1.48 8.48 -2.13
N PRO A 88 0.29 7.90 -1.91
CA PRO A 88 -0.19 7.34 -0.63
C PRO A 88 0.12 5.85 -0.40
N SER A 89 0.38 5.05 -1.43
CA SER A 89 0.42 3.59 -1.28
C SER A 89 1.27 2.83 -2.29
N ASP A 90 1.76 3.48 -3.34
CA ASP A 90 2.59 2.79 -4.32
C ASP A 90 3.98 2.55 -3.73
N ILE A 91 4.64 1.48 -4.16
CA ILE A 91 6.00 1.14 -3.73
C ILE A 91 6.95 1.54 -4.85
N VAL A 92 8.01 2.26 -4.48
CA VAL A 92 9.06 2.73 -5.38
C VAL A 92 10.43 2.22 -4.94
N CYS A 93 11.35 2.13 -5.89
CA CYS A 93 12.74 1.77 -5.70
C CYS A 93 13.68 2.71 -6.47
N GLY A 94 14.98 2.43 -6.44
CA GLY A 94 15.99 3.27 -7.10
C GLY A 94 16.52 4.37 -6.18
N ALA A 95 16.95 4.00 -4.98
CA ALA A 95 17.61 4.92 -4.06
C ALA A 95 18.84 5.61 -4.71
N PRO A 96 19.12 6.88 -4.36
CA PRO A 96 18.39 7.72 -3.41
C PRO A 96 17.20 8.45 -4.03
N ALA A 97 16.94 8.32 -5.33
CA ALA A 97 15.90 9.09 -6.01
C ALA A 97 14.48 8.58 -5.72
N PHE A 98 14.30 7.25 -5.64
CA PHE A 98 13.01 6.58 -5.44
C PHE A 98 11.97 6.93 -6.52
N GLU A 99 12.40 6.91 -7.77
CA GLU A 99 11.56 7.29 -8.93
C GLU A 99 11.06 6.09 -9.74
N THR A 100 11.58 4.89 -9.49
CA THR A 100 11.22 3.69 -10.24
C THR A 100 10.06 2.99 -9.55
N SER A 101 8.95 2.80 -10.26
CA SER A 101 7.81 2.04 -9.72
C SER A 101 8.21 0.58 -9.51
N LEU A 102 7.94 0.05 -8.32
CA LEU A 102 8.12 -1.36 -7.99
C LEU A 102 6.75 -2.05 -7.89
N ALA A 103 5.79 -1.43 -7.22
CA ALA A 103 4.45 -1.99 -7.12
C ALA A 103 3.39 -0.89 -7.02
N ARG A 104 2.23 -1.13 -7.64
CA ARG A 104 1.02 -0.32 -7.43
C ARG A 104 0.12 -1.02 -6.42
N VAL A 105 -0.36 -0.29 -5.42
CA VAL A 105 -1.28 -0.82 -4.41
C VAL A 105 -2.62 -0.11 -4.53
N ALA A 106 -3.67 -0.87 -4.81
CA ALA A 106 -5.04 -0.39 -4.94
C ALA A 106 -5.98 -1.12 -3.97
N VAL A 107 -6.99 -0.43 -3.45
CA VAL A 107 -7.97 -1.01 -2.54
C VAL A 107 -9.38 -0.77 -3.06
N ASN A 108 -10.16 -1.84 -3.14
CA ASN A 108 -11.55 -1.82 -3.57
C ASN A 108 -12.45 -2.31 -2.45
N GLY A 109 -13.23 -1.41 -1.85
CA GLY A 109 -14.24 -1.77 -0.86
C GLY A 109 -15.44 -2.50 -1.47
N GLY A 110 -16.03 -3.39 -0.67
CA GLY A 110 -17.25 -4.12 -1.04
C GLY A 110 -18.02 -4.59 0.19
N ALA A 111 -19.23 -5.09 -0.04
CA ALA A 111 -20.05 -5.76 0.97
C ALA A 111 -20.66 -7.01 0.37
N GLY A 112 -20.80 -8.05 1.19
CA GLY A 112 -21.25 -9.38 0.78
C GLY A 112 -21.92 -10.16 1.89
N ALA A 113 -22.06 -11.48 1.69
CA ALA A 113 -22.71 -12.40 2.63
C ALA A 113 -22.08 -12.38 4.03
N ALA A 114 -20.78 -12.12 4.14
CA ALA A 114 -20.04 -12.00 5.42
C ALA A 114 -19.77 -10.54 5.83
N GLY A 115 -20.57 -9.59 5.33
CA GLY A 115 -20.42 -8.16 5.65
C GLY A 115 -19.40 -7.43 4.78
N MET A 116 -18.89 -6.31 5.29
CA MET A 116 -17.91 -5.48 4.58
C MET A 116 -16.60 -6.23 4.35
N PHE A 117 -15.95 -5.93 3.23
CA PHE A 117 -14.61 -6.41 2.89
C PHE A 117 -13.89 -5.37 2.02
N ALA A 118 -12.60 -5.58 1.80
CA ALA A 118 -11.87 -4.95 0.72
C ALA A 118 -11.06 -5.98 -0.06
N ALA A 119 -10.91 -5.74 -1.35
CA ALA A 119 -9.93 -6.40 -2.20
C ALA A 119 -8.70 -5.47 -2.31
N VAL A 120 -7.57 -5.90 -1.76
CA VAL A 120 -6.27 -5.22 -1.88
C VAL A 120 -5.55 -5.82 -3.06
N THR A 121 -5.45 -5.05 -4.15
CA THR A 121 -4.78 -5.47 -5.38
C THR A 121 -3.39 -4.86 -5.44
N VAL A 122 -2.39 -5.69 -5.68
CA VAL A 122 -1.01 -5.27 -5.87
C VAL A 122 -0.52 -5.76 -7.23
N ASP A 123 0.01 -4.84 -8.02
CA ASP A 123 0.63 -5.12 -9.31
C ASP A 123 2.13 -4.80 -9.22
N ILE A 124 2.98 -5.79 -9.42
CA ILE A 124 4.42 -5.74 -9.15
C ILE A 124 5.19 -5.81 -10.47
N GLU A 125 6.08 -4.85 -10.68
CA GLU A 125 6.97 -4.76 -11.84
C GLU A 125 8.09 -5.80 -11.72
N ARG A 126 8.05 -6.87 -12.53
CA ARG A 126 9.05 -7.97 -12.45
C ARG A 126 10.46 -7.51 -12.74
N ALA A 127 10.63 -6.59 -13.70
CA ALA A 127 11.94 -6.07 -14.05
C ALA A 127 12.60 -5.37 -12.85
N ALA A 128 11.87 -4.48 -12.18
CA ALA A 128 12.35 -3.78 -10.98
C ALA A 128 12.66 -4.76 -9.84
N LEU A 129 11.81 -5.78 -9.65
CA LEU A 129 12.03 -6.81 -8.66
C LEU A 129 13.31 -7.65 -8.94
N GLY A 130 13.54 -7.99 -10.21
CA GLY A 130 14.74 -8.70 -10.65
C GLY A 130 16.02 -7.89 -10.46
N GLU A 131 15.98 -6.59 -10.75
CA GLU A 131 17.10 -5.66 -10.49
C GLU A 131 17.44 -5.54 -9.01
N LEU A 132 16.44 -5.70 -8.13
CA LEU A 132 16.63 -5.70 -6.67
C LEU A 132 17.21 -7.02 -6.13
N GLY A 133 17.31 -8.06 -6.98
CA GLY A 133 17.91 -9.35 -6.64
C GLY A 133 17.02 -10.25 -5.80
N VAL A 134 15.69 -10.08 -5.86
CA VAL A 134 14.75 -10.99 -5.19
C VAL A 134 14.66 -12.29 -5.99
N ASP A 135 15.30 -13.34 -5.47
CA ASP A 135 15.27 -14.69 -6.04
C ASP A 135 14.31 -15.57 -5.25
N MET A 136 13.04 -15.51 -5.62
CA MET A 136 11.98 -16.29 -4.97
C MET A 136 10.94 -16.72 -6.00
N ALA A 137 10.37 -17.91 -5.83
CA ALA A 137 9.32 -18.39 -6.72
C ALA A 137 8.09 -17.47 -6.63
N ASP A 138 7.46 -17.20 -7.77
CA ASP A 138 6.34 -16.26 -7.90
C ASP A 138 5.23 -16.46 -6.86
N GLU A 139 4.76 -17.70 -6.71
CA GLU A 139 3.70 -18.03 -5.74
C GLU A 139 4.15 -17.78 -4.30
N ALA A 140 5.37 -18.18 -3.93
CA ALA A 140 5.92 -17.96 -2.59
C ALA A 140 6.11 -16.47 -2.30
N LEU A 141 6.48 -15.68 -3.31
CA LEU A 141 6.57 -14.22 -3.20
C LEU A 141 5.23 -13.58 -2.95
N ILE A 142 4.22 -13.94 -3.73
CA ILE A 142 2.87 -13.42 -3.53
C ILE A 142 2.32 -13.84 -2.17
N GLU A 143 2.51 -15.09 -1.76
CA GLU A 143 2.06 -15.57 -0.45
C GLU A 143 2.72 -14.76 0.68
N ALA A 144 4.03 -14.52 0.62
CA ALA A 144 4.75 -13.75 1.63
C ALA A 144 4.25 -12.28 1.70
N LEU A 145 4.04 -11.64 0.55
CA LEU A 145 3.54 -10.27 0.47
C LEU A 145 2.10 -10.17 0.97
N ALA A 146 1.22 -11.07 0.52
CA ALA A 146 -0.18 -11.12 0.93
C ALA A 146 -0.33 -11.42 2.43
N ALA A 147 0.50 -12.32 2.97
CA ALA A 147 0.53 -12.60 4.41
C ALA A 147 0.94 -11.36 5.22
N ALA A 148 1.96 -10.63 4.80
CA ALA A 148 2.39 -9.42 5.48
C ALA A 148 1.34 -8.31 5.41
N VAL A 149 0.68 -8.13 4.26
CA VAL A 149 -0.46 -7.21 4.10
C VAL A 149 -1.60 -7.58 5.05
N LEU A 150 -2.00 -8.86 5.11
CA LEU A 150 -3.06 -9.32 6.00
C LEU A 150 -2.72 -9.05 7.47
N VAL A 151 -1.51 -9.44 7.91
CA VAL A 151 -1.04 -9.23 9.29
C VAL A 151 -1.02 -7.75 9.65
N ARG A 152 -0.54 -6.89 8.76
CA ARG A 152 -0.49 -5.44 8.99
C ARG A 152 -1.89 -4.85 9.08
N VAL A 153 -2.82 -5.27 8.22
CA VAL A 153 -4.23 -4.84 8.27
C VAL A 153 -4.91 -5.28 9.56
N ASP A 154 -4.74 -6.52 10.00
CA ASP A 154 -5.33 -7.03 11.23
C ASP A 154 -4.77 -6.30 12.46
N THR A 155 -3.46 -6.07 12.49
CA THR A 155 -2.78 -5.33 13.57
C THR A 155 -3.28 -3.88 13.64
N TRP A 156 -3.39 -3.23 12.48
CA TRP A 156 -3.93 -1.88 12.39
C TRP A 156 -5.40 -1.82 12.82
N ALA A 157 -6.23 -2.80 12.44
CA ALA A 157 -7.64 -2.82 12.82
C ALA A 157 -7.83 -2.85 14.35
N VAL A 158 -7.03 -3.65 15.05
CA VAL A 158 -6.99 -3.66 16.53
C VAL A 158 -6.62 -2.28 17.07
N ALA A 159 -5.59 -1.64 16.53
CA ALA A 159 -5.15 -0.32 16.98
C ALA A 159 -6.16 0.79 16.65
N ALA A 160 -6.84 0.72 15.50
CA ALA A 160 -7.86 1.66 15.05
C ALA A 160 -9.11 1.66 15.96
N ASN A 161 -9.38 0.55 16.65
CA ASN A 161 -10.48 0.45 17.62
C ASN A 161 -10.10 0.90 19.04
N THR A 162 -8.89 1.41 19.25
CA THR A 162 -8.48 2.03 20.51
C THR A 162 -8.85 3.52 20.55
N PRO A 163 -8.80 4.20 21.71
CA PRO A 163 -8.99 5.64 21.79
C PRO A 163 -8.04 6.46 20.90
N GLN A 164 -6.85 5.95 20.58
CA GLN A 164 -5.92 6.60 19.65
C GLN A 164 -6.47 6.60 18.22
N GLY A 165 -7.08 5.49 17.79
CA GLY A 165 -7.69 5.36 16.46
C GLY A 165 -8.91 6.25 16.26
N ALA A 166 -9.58 6.69 17.33
CA ALA A 166 -10.72 7.59 17.26
C ALA A 166 -10.37 8.98 16.65
N ALA A 167 -9.09 9.36 16.62
CA ALA A 167 -8.66 10.62 16.01
C ALA A 167 -8.66 10.57 14.47
N GLY A 168 -8.45 9.39 13.89
CA GLY A 168 -8.35 9.18 12.44
C GLY A 168 -7.63 7.87 12.13
N PRO A 169 -7.80 7.30 10.93
CA PRO A 169 -7.30 5.95 10.65
C PRO A 169 -5.78 5.83 10.63
N LEU A 170 -5.05 6.91 10.36
CA LEU A 170 -3.58 6.86 10.45
C LEU A 170 -3.05 7.22 11.82
N ALA A 171 -3.87 7.76 12.74
CA ALA A 171 -3.42 8.12 14.09
C ALA A 171 -2.62 7.02 14.83
N PRO A 172 -2.95 5.72 14.74
CA PRO A 172 -2.15 4.67 15.38
C PRO A 172 -0.83 4.34 14.67
N VAL A 173 -0.69 4.66 13.38
CA VAL A 173 0.42 4.18 12.52
C VAL A 173 1.18 5.30 11.82
N LEU A 174 0.82 6.57 12.05
CA LEU A 174 1.35 7.72 11.30
C LEU A 174 2.87 7.85 11.41
N GLY A 175 3.43 7.61 12.60
CA GLY A 175 4.87 7.65 12.82
C GLY A 175 5.62 6.60 12.01
N GLU A 176 5.18 5.33 12.06
CA GLU A 176 5.76 4.25 11.26
C GLU A 176 5.61 4.51 9.76
N TYR A 177 4.46 5.05 9.34
CA TYR A 177 4.24 5.39 7.94
C TYR A 177 5.21 6.48 7.46
N PHE A 178 5.53 7.49 8.28
CA PHE A 178 6.53 8.51 7.93
C PHE A 178 7.90 7.91 7.63
N ASP A 179 8.35 6.96 8.45
CA ASP A 179 9.66 6.32 8.27
C ASP A 179 9.74 5.52 6.96
N MET A 180 8.60 5.12 6.41
CA MET A 180 8.49 4.37 5.15
C MET A 180 8.35 5.26 3.91
N VAL A 181 8.19 6.59 4.04
CA VAL A 181 8.01 7.52 2.90
C VAL A 181 9.32 8.24 2.59
N PRO A 182 10.11 7.79 1.60
CA PRO A 182 11.47 8.30 1.36
C PRO A 182 11.52 9.72 0.80
N LEU A 183 10.40 10.26 0.31
CA LEU A 183 10.29 11.63 -0.18
C LEU A 183 9.94 12.65 0.91
N LEU A 184 9.62 12.20 2.12
CA LEU A 184 9.33 13.10 3.23
C LEU A 184 10.56 13.98 3.56
N GLY A 185 10.35 15.27 3.75
CA GLY A 185 11.40 16.26 3.98
C GLY A 185 12.18 16.69 2.74
N ARG A 186 11.87 16.16 1.54
CA ARG A 186 12.57 16.48 0.29
C ARG A 186 11.80 17.47 -0.58
N GLN A 187 12.52 18.08 -1.52
CA GLN A 187 11.90 18.84 -2.60
C GLN A 187 11.13 17.90 -3.53
N VAL A 188 9.88 18.26 -3.79
CA VAL A 188 8.94 17.46 -4.56
C VAL A 188 8.02 18.34 -5.39
N ALA A 189 7.35 17.71 -6.36
CA ALA A 189 6.15 18.24 -7.00
C ALA A 189 4.92 17.41 -6.62
N ALA A 190 3.84 18.08 -6.23
CA ALA A 190 2.49 17.51 -6.29
C ALA A 190 1.97 17.64 -7.72
N VAL A 191 1.68 16.51 -8.35
CA VAL A 191 1.28 16.42 -9.75
C VAL A 191 -0.14 15.85 -9.82
N SER A 192 -1.03 16.53 -10.52
CA SER A 192 -2.40 16.02 -10.75
C SER A 192 -2.39 14.74 -11.59
N PRO A 193 -3.50 13.97 -11.64
CA PRO A 193 -3.63 12.79 -12.50
C PRO A 193 -3.32 13.06 -13.99
N ASN A 194 -3.52 14.30 -14.45
CA ASN A 194 -3.24 14.72 -15.82
C ASN A 194 -1.78 15.16 -16.05
N GLY A 195 -0.90 14.99 -15.05
CA GLY A 195 0.52 15.34 -15.16
C GLY A 195 0.84 16.81 -14.90
N LEU A 196 -0.13 17.63 -14.51
CA LEU A 196 0.11 19.06 -14.23
C LEU A 196 0.67 19.25 -12.81
N PRO A 197 1.82 19.93 -12.63
CA PRO A 197 2.31 20.28 -11.31
C PRO A 197 1.38 21.32 -10.67
N LEU A 198 0.80 20.98 -9.52
CA LEU A 198 -0.09 21.85 -8.74
C LEU A 198 0.66 22.62 -7.65
N ALA A 199 1.70 22.02 -7.09
CA ALA A 199 2.60 22.67 -6.14
C ALA A 199 4.01 22.08 -6.24
N VAL A 200 5.00 22.92 -5.97
CA VAL A 200 6.41 22.54 -5.85
C VAL A 200 6.93 23.08 -4.53
N GLY A 201 7.56 22.23 -3.73
CA GLY A 201 8.05 22.60 -2.42
C GLY A 201 8.53 21.39 -1.62
N VAL A 202 8.70 21.58 -0.31
CA VAL A 202 9.13 20.51 0.60
C VAL A 202 7.93 19.66 1.00
N PHE A 203 8.01 18.34 0.85
CA PHE A 203 7.02 17.42 1.42
C PHE A 203 7.16 17.45 2.95
N ALA A 204 6.32 18.24 3.62
CA ALA A 204 6.52 18.63 5.02
C ALA A 204 5.90 17.67 6.02
N GLY A 205 4.86 16.92 5.64
CA GLY A 205 4.15 16.06 6.57
C GLY A 205 2.92 15.41 5.98
N LEU A 206 2.29 14.58 6.80
CA LEU A 206 0.98 13.99 6.56
C LEU A 206 0.13 14.17 7.81
N ASP A 207 -1.17 14.33 7.64
CA ASP A 207 -2.10 14.34 8.76
C ASP A 207 -2.64 12.94 9.08
N ILE A 208 -3.40 12.84 10.17
CA ILE A 208 -4.03 11.58 10.63
C ILE A 208 -5.11 11.03 9.69
N TRP A 209 -5.49 11.80 8.66
CA TRP A 209 -6.43 11.41 7.60
C TRP A 209 -5.71 10.99 6.31
N GLY A 210 -4.38 11.13 6.26
CA GLY A 210 -3.55 10.74 5.12
C GLY A 210 -3.36 11.82 4.06
N ARG A 211 -3.73 13.08 4.33
CA ARG A 211 -3.46 14.21 3.43
C ARG A 211 -2.01 14.62 3.52
N ALA A 212 -1.37 14.90 2.38
CA ALA A 212 0.00 15.35 2.29
C ALA A 212 0.11 16.88 2.35
N THR A 213 1.04 17.37 3.16
CA THR A 213 1.34 18.80 3.26
C THR A 213 2.60 19.12 2.47
N ILE A 214 2.50 20.03 1.50
CA ILE A 214 3.65 20.59 0.78
C ILE A 214 3.86 22.03 1.22
N LYS A 215 5.06 22.32 1.73
CA LYS A 215 5.48 23.67 2.09
C LYS A 215 6.09 24.36 0.87
N THR A 216 5.38 25.37 0.38
CA THR A 216 5.76 26.21 -0.76
C THR A 216 6.15 27.62 -0.27
N ASP A 217 6.65 28.47 -1.16
CA ASP A 217 6.90 29.88 -0.86
C ASP A 217 5.62 30.66 -0.50
N ALA A 218 4.46 30.18 -0.98
CA ALA A 218 3.15 30.75 -0.67
C ALA A 218 2.56 30.22 0.65
N GLY A 219 3.27 29.33 1.36
CA GLY A 219 2.80 28.66 2.57
C GLY A 219 2.55 27.16 2.38
N GLU A 220 1.91 26.56 3.37
CA GLU A 220 1.57 25.13 3.39
C GLU A 220 0.29 24.85 2.60
N GLN A 221 0.32 23.81 1.78
CA GLN A 221 -0.81 23.34 0.99
C GLN A 221 -1.06 21.87 1.29
N GLU A 222 -2.31 21.52 1.61
CA GLU A 222 -2.74 20.14 1.86
C GLU A 222 -3.33 19.52 0.59
N PHE A 223 -2.94 18.28 0.29
CA PHE A 223 -3.44 17.53 -0.85
C PHE A 223 -4.00 16.18 -0.40
N PRO A 224 -5.25 15.86 -0.78
CA PRO A 224 -5.78 14.53 -0.53
C PRO A 224 -5.24 13.51 -1.55
N PRO A 225 -5.16 12.21 -1.20
CA PRO A 225 -4.60 11.13 -2.03
C PRO A 225 -5.17 11.02 -3.46
N GLU A 226 -6.44 11.37 -3.64
CA GLU A 226 -7.13 11.32 -4.92
C GLU A 226 -6.78 12.49 -5.85
N ALA A 227 -6.26 13.59 -5.31
CA ALA A 227 -6.02 14.81 -6.08
C ALA A 227 -4.66 14.86 -6.76
N VAL A 228 -3.63 14.24 -6.17
CA VAL A 228 -2.25 14.35 -6.65
C VAL A 228 -1.44 13.07 -6.43
N ARG A 229 -0.30 13.01 -7.11
CA ARG A 229 0.84 12.15 -6.79
C ARG A 229 2.03 13.02 -6.41
N ILE A 230 2.87 12.52 -5.52
CA ILE A 230 4.09 13.22 -5.11
C ILE A 230 5.29 12.59 -5.82
N ARG A 231 6.11 13.42 -6.48
CA ARG A 231 7.31 13.01 -7.18
C ARG A 231 8.52 13.83 -6.72
N GLY A 232 9.68 13.20 -6.66
CA GLY A 232 10.95 13.89 -6.43
C GLY A 232 11.29 14.89 -7.53
N LEU A 233 12.18 15.83 -7.21
CA LEU A 233 12.77 16.82 -8.12
C LEU A 233 14.30 16.75 -8.08
#